data_AF-A0A9D9LKP2-F1
#
_entry.id   AF-A0A9D9LKP2-F1
#
_cell.length_a   1.000
_cell.length_b   1.000
_cell.length_c   1.000
_cell.angle_alpha   90.00
_cell.angle_beta   90.00
_cell.angle_gamma   90.00
#
_symmetry.space_group_name_H-M   'P 1'
#
loop_
_entity.id
_entity.type
_entity.pdbx_description
1 polymer ?
#
loop_
_entity_poly.entity_id
_entity_poly.type
_entity_poly.pdbx_seq_one_letter_code
_entity_poly.pdbx_strand_id
1 'polypeptide(L)'
;MAKNKKCGVGALIFALVLLINPNIHTIDILPDFIAYFIIARALGYAAVRAPYFEEARGAFLKLGFLSLAKLPSFVIITSVRSGNVSDGDISALFAISFAAIEIWLSVVAIRNLFAAFYYLGERSDASSLLSPFAVSKRGRTVTPEGLESLSVAFAVTKCLGYLLPELLLLSKAVLVGSTQKVFNPARLYPYALILSLTVVLIFGIIFARRFSRYVRAIFAEGKFRSSLDLMCDEDKLTPLKTKLKVRDIRFSLTLIILAAFLSVDIRFENLYSVNLLPRVLFVLLLSYGATRICAHVEGGVRAVKISGCAAAILSLVAWVADTLFLTAYGYEGIAASMSVRMLYIPITVLYFSEAIATVVLLLSVASLVKRFILTNTGILPTSDRYSIADRDYHRVLTRNIYIWFGFGTASAVSKALESLFRAFSRTKISGIVDDSSWFGEEVTGMLTVGLVPWFGVVLFALSALFIGYTLYLFRLLGDEAELKYI
;
A
#
# COMPACT_ATOMS: atom_id res chain seq x y z
N MET A 1 -15.78 34.32 -6.37
CA MET A 1 -15.43 33.30 -7.40
C MET A 1 -14.44 32.29 -6.83
N ALA A 2 -14.94 31.21 -6.21
CA ALA A 2 -14.08 30.14 -5.72
C ALA A 2 -13.64 29.26 -6.92
N LYS A 3 -12.33 29.19 -7.19
CA LYS A 3 -11.75 28.28 -8.20
C LYS A 3 -12.40 26.89 -8.06
N ASN A 4 -13.06 26.44 -9.13
CA ASN A 4 -13.57 25.09 -9.31
C ASN A 4 -12.46 24.06 -9.04
N LYS A 5 -12.30 23.65 -7.77
CA LYS A 5 -11.46 22.51 -7.41
C LYS A 5 -12.11 21.27 -8.02
N LYS A 6 -11.60 20.85 -9.18
CA LYS A 6 -11.80 19.53 -9.78
C LYS A 6 -11.28 18.47 -8.81
N CYS A 7 -12.01 18.16 -7.74
CA CYS A 7 -11.55 17.25 -6.69
C CYS A 7 -12.46 16.03 -6.65
N GLY A 8 -11.97 14.90 -7.16
CA GLY A 8 -12.64 13.60 -7.05
C GLY A 8 -12.43 12.72 -8.28
N VAL A 9 -12.81 13.21 -9.46
CA VAL A 9 -12.83 12.40 -10.71
C VAL A 9 -11.47 11.82 -11.07
N GLY A 10 -10.43 12.66 -11.12
CA GLY A 10 -9.09 12.19 -11.47
C GLY A 10 -8.55 11.18 -10.46
N ALA A 11 -8.84 11.36 -9.17
CA ALA A 11 -8.44 10.44 -8.12
C ALA A 11 -9.19 9.10 -8.20
N LEU A 12 -10.49 9.12 -8.49
CA LEU A 12 -11.29 7.90 -8.72
C LEU A 12 -10.77 7.14 -9.94
N ILE A 13 -10.53 7.82 -11.07
CA ILE A 13 -9.99 7.19 -12.28
C ILE A 13 -8.61 6.59 -12.01
N PHE A 14 -7.74 7.32 -11.31
CA PHE A 14 -6.43 6.80 -10.93
C PHE A 14 -6.51 5.58 -10.01
N ALA A 15 -7.41 5.59 -9.03
CA ALA A 15 -7.64 4.45 -8.15
C ALA A 15 -8.13 3.21 -8.92
N LEU A 16 -8.99 3.39 -9.92
CA LEU A 16 -9.45 2.29 -10.78
C LEU A 16 -8.30 1.68 -11.59
N VAL A 17 -7.36 2.50 -12.06
CA VAL A 17 -6.16 1.99 -12.77
C VAL A 17 -5.31 1.15 -11.82
N LEU A 18 -5.15 1.57 -10.57
CA LEU A 18 -4.44 0.78 -9.56
C LEU A 18 -5.16 -0.55 -9.27
N LEU A 19 -6.50 -0.58 -9.19
CA LEU A 19 -7.25 -1.83 -8.96
C LEU A 19 -7.12 -2.86 -10.08
N ILE A 20 -6.78 -2.44 -11.31
CA ILE A 20 -6.57 -3.37 -12.44
C ILE A 20 -5.30 -4.20 -12.25
N ASN A 21 -4.40 -3.78 -11.36
CA ASN A 21 -3.17 -4.49 -11.09
C ASN A 21 -3.49 -5.95 -10.66
N PRO A 22 -2.96 -6.96 -11.36
CA PRO A 22 -3.26 -8.33 -11.04
C PRO A 22 -2.41 -8.80 -9.84
N ASN A 23 -3.07 -9.44 -8.88
CA ASN A 23 -2.41 -10.03 -7.71
C ASN A 23 -1.49 -11.18 -8.14
N ILE A 24 -0.23 -11.18 -7.69
CA ILE A 24 0.70 -12.30 -7.86
C ILE A 24 0.85 -12.97 -6.48
N HIS A 25 0.35 -14.19 -6.32
CA HIS A 25 0.09 -14.78 -4.99
C HIS A 25 -0.91 -13.93 -4.18
N THR A 26 -0.79 -13.95 -2.85
CA THR A 26 -1.59 -13.13 -1.93
C THR A 26 -1.21 -11.64 -1.95
N ILE A 27 -0.08 -11.23 -2.53
CA ILE A 27 0.35 -9.81 -2.57
C ILE A 27 0.19 -9.22 -3.97
N ASP A 28 -0.25 -7.97 -4.00
CA ASP A 28 -0.29 -7.16 -5.23
C ASP A 28 1.01 -6.37 -5.43
N ILE A 29 1.56 -6.33 -6.65
CA ILE A 29 2.78 -5.55 -6.99
C ILE A 29 2.58 -4.05 -6.65
N LEU A 30 1.41 -3.52 -6.98
CA LEU A 30 0.90 -2.24 -6.51
C LEU A 30 -0.24 -2.53 -5.54
N PRO A 31 -0.06 -2.27 -4.24
CA PRO A 31 -1.03 -2.71 -3.25
C PRO A 31 -2.42 -2.07 -3.43
N ASP A 32 -3.43 -2.91 -3.58
CA ASP A 32 -4.85 -2.53 -3.69
C ASP A 32 -5.34 -1.59 -2.59
N PHE A 33 -4.76 -1.68 -1.39
CA PHE A 33 -5.08 -0.78 -0.30
C PHE A 33 -4.94 0.70 -0.71
N ILE A 34 -3.97 1.05 -1.56
CA ILE A 34 -3.75 2.43 -2.02
C ILE A 34 -4.98 2.89 -2.80
N ALA A 35 -5.48 2.06 -3.71
CA ALA A 35 -6.68 2.36 -4.48
C ALA A 35 -7.91 2.52 -3.60
N TYR A 36 -8.14 1.59 -2.66
CA TYR A 36 -9.28 1.66 -1.75
C TYR A 36 -9.25 2.91 -0.87
N PHE A 37 -8.09 3.31 -0.35
CA PHE A 37 -7.94 4.57 0.40
C PHE A 37 -8.19 5.81 -0.47
N ILE A 38 -7.77 5.80 -1.74
CA ILE A 38 -8.05 6.90 -2.68
C ILE A 38 -9.54 6.98 -2.99
N ILE A 39 -10.22 5.84 -3.20
CA ILE A 39 -11.68 5.80 -3.40
C ILE A 39 -12.39 6.34 -2.15
N ALA A 40 -12.07 5.83 -0.97
CA ALA A 40 -12.63 6.30 0.30
C ALA A 40 -12.41 7.80 0.50
N ARG A 41 -11.28 8.34 0.04
CA ARG A 41 -11.00 9.79 0.08
C ARG A 41 -11.83 10.58 -0.91
N ALA A 42 -12.01 10.07 -2.12
CA ALA A 42 -12.81 10.72 -3.15
C ALA A 42 -14.29 10.80 -2.73
N LEU A 43 -14.80 9.76 -2.06
CA LEU A 43 -16.14 9.75 -1.47
C LEU A 43 -16.28 10.67 -0.26
N GLY A 44 -15.18 11.07 0.38
CA GLY A 44 -15.21 11.86 1.62
C GLY A 44 -15.94 13.20 1.52
N TYR A 45 -15.98 13.85 0.34
CA TYR A 45 -16.78 15.08 0.15
C TYR A 45 -18.29 14.79 0.15
N ALA A 46 -18.69 13.72 -0.53
CA ALA A 46 -20.08 13.29 -0.63
C ALA A 46 -20.57 12.73 0.71
N ALA A 47 -19.75 11.94 1.40
CA ALA A 47 -20.06 11.33 2.69
C ALA A 47 -20.29 12.35 3.82
N VAL A 48 -19.77 13.57 3.71
CA VAL A 48 -20.06 14.65 4.66
C VAL A 48 -21.45 15.26 4.43
N ARG A 49 -21.97 15.19 3.20
CA ARG A 49 -23.22 15.85 2.77
C ARG A 49 -24.40 14.90 2.65
N ALA A 50 -24.12 13.61 2.47
CA ALA A 50 -25.12 12.57 2.28
C ALA A 50 -24.68 11.31 3.05
N PRO A 51 -25.45 10.87 4.08
CA PRO A 51 -25.09 9.76 4.96
C PRO A 51 -24.83 8.43 4.22
N TYR A 52 -25.55 8.16 3.15
CA TYR A 52 -25.41 6.94 2.33
C TYR A 52 -24.00 6.77 1.74
N PHE A 53 -23.30 7.88 1.45
CA PHE A 53 -21.91 7.82 1.01
C PHE A 53 -20.92 7.49 2.15
N GLU A 54 -21.31 7.65 3.41
CA GLU A 54 -20.49 7.25 4.56
C GLU A 54 -20.39 5.72 4.65
N GLU A 55 -21.49 5.00 4.40
CA GLU A 55 -21.50 3.54 4.42
C GLU A 55 -20.62 2.94 3.32
N ALA A 56 -20.71 3.49 2.11
CA ALA A 56 -19.84 3.11 0.98
C ALA A 56 -18.36 3.38 1.32
N ARG A 57 -18.06 4.58 1.84
CA ARG A 57 -16.71 4.95 2.27
C ARG A 57 -16.17 4.02 3.36
N GLY A 58 -16.98 3.71 4.38
CA GLY A 58 -16.62 2.82 5.47
C GLY A 58 -16.27 1.41 4.97
N ALA A 59 -17.04 0.89 4.01
CA ALA A 59 -16.76 -0.40 3.38
C ALA A 59 -15.44 -0.38 2.58
N PHE A 60 -15.16 0.67 1.80
CA PHE A 60 -13.87 0.83 1.11
C PHE A 60 -12.69 0.98 2.09
N LEU A 61 -12.86 1.65 3.23
CA LEU A 61 -11.82 1.70 4.26
C LEU A 61 -11.53 0.31 4.83
N LYS A 62 -12.57 -0.49 5.11
CA LYS A 62 -12.41 -1.88 5.56
C LYS A 62 -11.66 -2.73 4.53
N LEU A 63 -11.96 -2.58 3.24
CA LEU A 63 -11.20 -3.23 2.15
C LEU A 63 -9.75 -2.77 2.11
N GLY A 64 -9.49 -1.47 2.30
CA GLY A 64 -8.14 -0.92 2.39
C GLY A 64 -7.34 -1.57 3.52
N PHE A 65 -7.93 -1.70 4.71
CA PHE A 65 -7.28 -2.37 5.84
C PHE A 65 -7.14 -3.88 5.65
N LEU A 66 -8.11 -4.56 5.03
CA LEU A 66 -7.99 -5.98 4.70
C LEU A 66 -6.83 -6.23 3.72
N SER A 67 -6.74 -5.42 2.66
CA SER A 67 -5.65 -5.50 1.69
C SER A 67 -4.30 -5.18 2.34
N LEU A 68 -4.26 -4.21 3.28
CA LEU A 68 -3.07 -3.92 4.07
C LEU A 68 -2.64 -5.09 4.97
N ALA A 69 -3.59 -5.83 5.54
CA ALA A 69 -3.34 -7.00 6.37
C ALA A 69 -2.69 -8.18 5.61
N LYS A 70 -2.72 -8.17 4.27
CA LYS A 70 -2.01 -9.15 3.44
C LYS A 70 -0.48 -9.02 3.53
N LEU A 71 0.04 -7.82 3.84
CA LEU A 71 1.49 -7.60 4.01
C LEU A 71 2.08 -8.37 5.21
N PRO A 72 1.56 -8.23 6.46
CA PRO A 72 2.07 -9.01 7.57
C PRO A 72 1.78 -10.52 7.43
N SER A 73 0.65 -10.92 6.83
CA SER A 73 0.40 -12.35 6.58
C SER A 73 1.45 -12.96 5.67
N PHE A 74 1.97 -12.20 4.70
CA PHE A 74 3.05 -12.69 3.87
C PHE A 74 4.31 -13.01 4.66
N VAL A 75 4.67 -12.17 5.63
CA VAL A 75 5.81 -12.45 6.52
C VAL A 75 5.60 -13.76 7.27
N ILE A 76 4.37 -14.04 7.71
CA ILE A 76 4.03 -15.31 8.36
C ILE A 76 4.18 -16.47 7.36
N ILE A 77 3.62 -16.34 6.15
CA ILE A 77 3.70 -17.36 5.09
C ILE A 77 5.17 -17.67 4.75
N THR A 78 6.01 -16.65 4.54
CA THR A 78 7.42 -16.86 4.23
C THR A 78 8.21 -17.42 5.39
N SER A 79 7.94 -16.96 6.62
CA SER A 79 8.62 -17.46 7.82
C SER A 79 8.33 -18.95 8.04
N VAL A 80 7.07 -19.39 7.90
CA VAL A 80 6.76 -20.81 8.09
C VAL A 80 7.30 -21.66 6.93
N ARG A 81 7.22 -21.17 5.68
CA ARG A 81 7.79 -21.88 4.52
C ARG A 81 9.31 -21.99 4.54
N SER A 82 10.01 -21.07 5.21
CA SER A 82 11.47 -21.16 5.38
C SER A 82 11.89 -22.40 6.19
N GLY A 83 11.01 -22.92 7.04
CA GLY A 83 11.23 -24.16 7.80
C GLY A 83 10.82 -25.44 7.07
N ASN A 84 9.89 -25.35 6.12
CA ASN A 84 9.40 -26.48 5.32
C ASN A 84 8.88 -25.99 3.95
N VAL A 85 9.68 -26.18 2.90
CA VAL A 85 9.34 -25.75 1.52
C VAL A 85 8.09 -26.48 0.98
N SER A 86 7.77 -27.65 1.54
CA SER A 86 6.61 -28.48 1.17
C SER A 86 5.26 -27.98 1.70
N ASP A 87 5.22 -27.00 2.61
CA ASP A 87 3.98 -26.52 3.24
C ASP A 87 3.29 -25.44 2.39
N GLY A 88 2.89 -25.82 1.17
CA GLY A 88 2.01 -25.01 0.31
C GLY A 88 0.63 -24.75 0.92
N ASP A 89 0.22 -25.58 1.88
CA ASP A 89 -1.08 -25.56 2.55
C ASP A 89 -1.36 -24.23 3.27
N ILE A 90 -0.33 -23.59 3.83
CA ILE A 90 -0.45 -22.30 4.53
C ILE A 90 -0.74 -21.16 3.54
N SER A 91 -0.08 -21.16 2.39
CA SER A 91 -0.31 -20.15 1.35
C SER A 91 -1.75 -20.22 0.83
N ALA A 92 -2.24 -21.43 0.58
CA ALA A 92 -3.62 -21.66 0.15
C ALA A 92 -4.64 -21.27 1.23
N LEU A 93 -4.39 -21.57 2.51
CA LEU A 93 -5.27 -21.18 3.62
C LEU A 93 -5.44 -19.65 3.71
N PHE A 94 -4.33 -18.90 3.63
CA PHE A 94 -4.39 -17.44 3.61
C PHE A 94 -5.07 -16.92 2.35
N ALA A 95 -4.78 -17.49 1.18
CA ALA A 95 -5.42 -17.10 -0.08
C ALA A 95 -6.95 -17.30 -0.02
N ILE A 96 -7.44 -18.44 0.49
CA ILE A 96 -8.88 -18.71 0.66
C ILE A 96 -9.50 -17.71 1.65
N SER A 97 -8.85 -17.50 2.80
CA SER A 97 -9.37 -16.64 3.87
C SER A 97 -9.50 -15.19 3.39
N PHE A 98 -8.46 -14.66 2.75
CA PHE A 98 -8.50 -13.31 2.19
C PHE A 98 -9.50 -13.21 1.03
N ALA A 99 -9.57 -14.20 0.13
CA ALA A 99 -10.50 -14.16 -1.00
C ALA A 99 -11.95 -14.13 -0.54
N ALA A 100 -12.32 -14.95 0.45
CA ALA A 100 -13.68 -14.98 0.99
C ALA A 100 -14.09 -13.64 1.61
N ILE A 101 -13.23 -13.07 2.46
CA ILE A 101 -13.52 -11.80 3.15
C ILE A 101 -13.50 -10.62 2.15
N GLU A 102 -12.56 -10.63 1.20
CA GLU A 102 -12.42 -9.59 0.18
C GLU A 102 -13.60 -9.56 -0.79
N ILE A 103 -14.09 -10.73 -1.24
CA ILE A 103 -15.31 -10.82 -2.05
C ILE A 103 -16.50 -10.25 -1.27
N TRP A 104 -16.70 -10.71 -0.03
CA TRP A 104 -17.83 -10.25 0.80
C TRP A 104 -17.80 -8.73 1.00
N LEU A 105 -16.67 -8.17 1.42
CA LEU A 105 -16.52 -6.73 1.63
C LEU A 105 -16.60 -5.94 0.30
N SER A 106 -16.11 -6.50 -0.82
CA SER A 106 -16.19 -5.86 -2.14
C SER A 106 -17.62 -5.75 -2.62
N VAL A 107 -18.42 -6.82 -2.47
CA VAL A 107 -19.85 -6.81 -2.81
C VAL A 107 -20.57 -5.74 -1.98
N VAL A 108 -20.32 -5.70 -0.67
CA VAL A 108 -20.92 -4.68 0.22
C VAL A 108 -20.50 -3.27 -0.20
N ALA A 109 -19.21 -3.02 -0.45
CA ALA A 109 -18.71 -1.70 -0.82
C ALA A 109 -19.29 -1.21 -2.16
N ILE A 110 -19.38 -2.09 -3.15
CA ILE A 110 -19.93 -1.78 -4.47
C ILE A 110 -21.43 -1.50 -4.34
N ARG A 111 -22.20 -2.36 -3.67
CA ARG A 111 -23.65 -2.16 -3.48
C ARG A 111 -23.95 -0.85 -2.77
N ASN A 112 -23.25 -0.55 -1.68
CA ASN A 112 -23.44 0.71 -0.95
C ASN A 112 -23.08 1.93 -1.81
N LEU A 113 -22.05 1.82 -2.66
CA LEU A 113 -21.67 2.90 -3.57
C LEU A 113 -22.77 3.18 -4.60
N PHE A 114 -23.27 2.14 -5.25
CA PHE A 114 -24.34 2.30 -6.24
C PHE A 114 -25.66 2.73 -5.58
N ALA A 115 -26.02 2.17 -4.43
CA ALA A 115 -27.18 2.62 -3.64
C ALA A 115 -27.10 4.11 -3.29
N ALA A 116 -25.92 4.61 -2.92
CA ALA A 116 -25.73 6.05 -2.66
C ALA A 116 -25.91 6.91 -3.93
N PHE A 117 -25.48 6.41 -5.09
CA PHE A 117 -25.75 7.08 -6.37
C PHE A 117 -27.23 7.07 -6.76
N TYR A 118 -27.91 5.94 -6.58
CA TYR A 118 -29.35 5.81 -6.82
C TYR A 118 -30.15 6.75 -5.94
N TYR A 119 -29.91 6.72 -4.63
CA TYR A 119 -30.61 7.59 -3.68
C TYR A 119 -30.44 9.07 -4.02
N LEU A 120 -29.22 9.50 -4.34
CA LEU A 120 -28.97 10.88 -4.75
C LEU A 120 -29.66 11.21 -6.08
N GLY A 121 -29.69 10.27 -7.02
CA GLY A 121 -30.35 10.42 -8.32
C GLY A 121 -31.88 10.46 -8.25
N GLU A 122 -32.49 9.77 -7.28
CA GLU A 122 -33.95 9.81 -7.06
C GLU A 122 -34.38 11.09 -6.36
N ARG A 123 -33.57 11.56 -5.39
CA ARG A 123 -33.89 12.74 -4.59
C ARG A 123 -33.50 14.06 -5.27
N SER A 124 -32.80 14.02 -6.40
CA SER A 124 -32.42 15.21 -7.15
C SER A 124 -32.64 15.04 -8.64
N ASP A 125 -32.84 16.13 -9.39
CA ASP A 125 -32.96 16.12 -10.87
C ASP A 125 -31.65 15.76 -11.62
N ALA A 126 -30.75 15.05 -10.95
CA ALA A 126 -29.51 14.51 -11.51
C ALA A 126 -29.78 13.20 -12.25
N SER A 127 -30.49 13.30 -13.37
CA SER A 127 -30.82 12.18 -14.26
C SER A 127 -29.60 11.37 -14.72
N SER A 128 -28.40 11.98 -14.79
CA SER A 128 -27.14 11.30 -15.12
C SER A 128 -26.70 10.21 -14.14
N LEU A 129 -27.22 10.20 -12.91
CA LEU A 129 -26.96 9.13 -11.94
C LEU A 129 -27.73 7.84 -12.26
N LEU A 130 -28.95 8.00 -12.80
CA LEU A 130 -29.90 6.93 -13.09
C LEU A 130 -29.92 6.53 -14.58
N SER A 131 -29.54 7.45 -15.47
CA SER A 131 -29.68 7.25 -16.91
C SER A 131 -28.60 6.34 -17.50
N PRO A 132 -28.92 5.58 -18.56
CA PRO A 132 -27.93 4.82 -19.32
C PRO A 132 -26.84 5.75 -19.89
N PHE A 133 -25.58 5.31 -19.84
CA PHE A 133 -24.44 6.08 -20.33
C PHE A 133 -23.79 5.43 -21.55
N ALA A 134 -23.23 6.25 -22.45
CA ALA A 134 -22.64 5.78 -23.69
C ALA A 134 -21.28 5.07 -23.48
N VAL A 135 -21.22 3.79 -23.84
CA VAL A 135 -20.03 2.93 -23.74
C VAL A 135 -19.30 2.77 -25.08
N SER A 136 -19.88 3.24 -26.19
CA SER A 136 -19.21 3.29 -27.50
C SER A 136 -19.59 4.53 -28.28
N LYS A 137 -18.71 4.97 -29.19
CA LYS A 137 -19.06 5.98 -30.22
C LYS A 137 -20.20 5.50 -31.13
N ARG A 138 -20.44 4.18 -31.19
CA ARG A 138 -21.53 3.54 -31.96
C ARG A 138 -22.89 3.50 -31.24
N GLY A 139 -23.11 4.33 -30.21
CA GLY A 139 -24.41 4.44 -29.54
C GLY A 139 -24.77 3.34 -28.53
N ARG A 140 -23.90 2.35 -28.27
CA ARG A 140 -24.16 1.34 -27.21
C ARG A 140 -24.19 2.01 -25.83
N THR A 141 -25.28 1.86 -25.11
CA THR A 141 -25.46 2.33 -23.74
C THR A 141 -25.39 1.17 -22.74
N VAL A 142 -25.00 1.47 -21.51
CA VAL A 142 -25.05 0.53 -20.38
C VAL A 142 -25.76 1.22 -19.23
N THR A 143 -26.62 0.49 -18.53
CA THR A 143 -27.33 1.00 -17.36
C THR A 143 -26.43 0.94 -16.11
N PRO A 144 -26.67 1.77 -15.10
CA PRO A 144 -25.92 1.72 -13.84
C PRO A 144 -25.96 0.33 -13.16
N GLU A 145 -27.07 -0.42 -13.27
CA GLU A 145 -27.21 -1.78 -12.69
C GLU A 145 -26.27 -2.78 -13.39
N GLY A 146 -26.13 -2.63 -14.71
CA GLY A 146 -25.19 -3.43 -15.50
C GLY A 146 -23.73 -3.11 -15.17
N LEU A 147 -23.44 -1.87 -14.75
CA LEU A 147 -22.11 -1.48 -14.27
C LEU A 147 -21.86 -1.99 -12.85
N GLU A 148 -22.86 -1.98 -11.97
CA GLU A 148 -22.77 -2.57 -10.63
C GLU A 148 -22.44 -4.06 -10.73
N SER A 149 -23.21 -4.80 -11.53
CA SER A 149 -23.01 -6.23 -11.76
C SER A 149 -21.62 -6.54 -12.33
N LEU A 150 -21.14 -5.71 -13.27
CA LEU A 150 -19.79 -5.81 -13.81
C LEU A 150 -18.71 -5.54 -12.76
N SER A 151 -18.95 -4.58 -11.85
CA SER A 151 -18.03 -4.24 -10.76
C SER A 151 -17.90 -5.41 -9.78
N VAL A 152 -19.02 -6.05 -9.42
CA VAL A 152 -19.05 -7.25 -8.59
C VAL A 152 -18.33 -8.41 -9.28
N ALA A 153 -18.64 -8.65 -10.56
CA ALA A 153 -17.98 -9.69 -11.34
C ALA A 153 -16.47 -9.47 -11.43
N PHE A 154 -16.01 -8.22 -11.60
CA PHE A 154 -14.59 -7.88 -11.59
C PHE A 154 -13.94 -8.20 -10.23
N ALA A 155 -14.55 -7.81 -9.11
CA ALA A 155 -14.02 -8.11 -7.79
C ALA A 155 -13.90 -9.62 -7.52
N VAL A 156 -14.90 -10.40 -7.93
CA VAL A 156 -14.88 -11.87 -7.84
C VAL A 156 -13.77 -12.45 -8.71
N THR A 157 -13.71 -12.06 -9.98
CA THR A 157 -12.66 -12.53 -10.91
C THR A 157 -11.27 -12.19 -10.41
N LYS A 158 -11.06 -11.00 -9.83
CA LYS A 158 -9.78 -10.61 -9.23
C LYS A 158 -9.39 -11.51 -8.06
N CYS A 159 -10.34 -11.85 -7.19
CA CYS A 159 -10.09 -12.75 -6.06
C CYS A 159 -9.81 -14.19 -6.51
N LEU A 160 -10.58 -14.69 -7.47
CA LEU A 160 -10.34 -16.01 -8.08
C LEU A 160 -8.99 -16.06 -8.80
N GLY A 161 -8.55 -14.93 -9.37
CA GLY A 161 -7.29 -14.83 -10.08
C GLY A 161 -6.08 -15.21 -9.23
N TYR A 162 -6.02 -14.77 -7.97
CA TYR A 162 -4.94 -15.19 -7.08
C TYR A 162 -5.23 -16.47 -6.31
N LEU A 163 -6.50 -16.83 -6.10
CA LEU A 163 -6.88 -18.03 -5.37
C LEU A 163 -6.60 -19.31 -6.17
N LEU A 164 -6.99 -19.35 -7.45
CA LEU A 164 -6.93 -20.56 -8.27
C LEU A 164 -5.50 -21.15 -8.42
N PRO A 165 -4.45 -20.34 -8.68
CA PRO A 165 -3.09 -20.85 -8.71
C PRO A 165 -2.66 -21.47 -7.38
N GLU A 166 -3.03 -20.85 -6.25
CA GLU A 166 -2.65 -21.33 -4.91
C GLU A 166 -3.36 -22.65 -4.55
N LEU A 167 -4.58 -22.90 -5.04
CA LEU A 167 -5.26 -24.18 -4.85
C LEU A 167 -4.55 -25.35 -5.53
N LEU A 168 -3.79 -25.12 -6.60
CA LEU A 168 -3.01 -26.17 -7.26
C LEU A 168 -1.86 -26.67 -6.38
N LEU A 169 -1.42 -25.89 -5.39
CA LEU A 169 -0.37 -26.27 -4.45
C LEU A 169 -0.85 -27.24 -3.36
N LEU A 170 -2.17 -27.35 -3.15
CA LEU A 170 -2.76 -28.30 -2.19
C LEU A 170 -2.72 -29.76 -2.70
N SER A 171 -2.50 -29.96 -4.00
CA SER A 171 -2.48 -31.31 -4.58
C SER A 171 -1.11 -31.95 -4.38
N LYS A 172 -0.99 -32.80 -3.35
CA LYS A 172 0.16 -33.71 -3.20
C LYS A 172 -0.01 -34.89 -4.17
N ALA A 173 1.03 -35.20 -4.93
CA ALA A 173 1.07 -36.44 -5.69
C ALA A 173 1.07 -37.62 -4.72
N VAL A 174 -0.05 -38.34 -4.63
CA VAL A 174 -0.15 -39.57 -3.84
C VAL A 174 0.50 -40.69 -4.66
N LEU A 175 1.67 -41.16 -4.24
CA LEU A 175 2.25 -42.39 -4.77
C LEU A 175 1.38 -43.58 -4.33
N VAL A 176 0.56 -44.08 -5.25
CA VAL A 176 -0.07 -45.41 -5.12
C VAL A 176 0.59 -46.33 -6.13
N GLY A 177 1.52 -47.16 -5.67
CA GLY A 177 2.12 -48.23 -6.48
C GLY A 177 3.14 -47.78 -7.53
N SER A 178 4.08 -48.68 -7.85
CA SER A 178 5.33 -48.43 -8.55
C SER A 178 5.24 -48.10 -10.06
N THR A 179 4.06 -47.82 -10.63
CA THR A 179 3.92 -47.69 -12.10
C THR A 179 2.90 -46.67 -12.61
N GLN A 180 2.52 -45.65 -11.83
CA GLN A 180 1.74 -44.53 -12.39
C GLN A 180 2.51 -43.21 -12.33
N LYS A 181 2.72 -42.60 -13.50
CA LYS A 181 3.10 -41.18 -13.62
C LYS A 181 1.92 -40.36 -13.09
N VAL A 182 1.88 -40.14 -11.77
CA VAL A 182 0.85 -39.32 -11.12
C VAL A 182 1.02 -37.90 -11.64
N PHE A 183 0.00 -37.41 -12.35
CA PHE A 183 -0.05 -36.02 -12.80
C PHE A 183 0.01 -35.13 -11.56
N ASN A 184 1.07 -34.34 -11.43
CA ASN A 184 1.22 -33.38 -10.34
C ASN A 184 0.65 -32.03 -10.80
N PRO A 185 -0.54 -31.60 -10.31
CA PRO A 185 -1.17 -30.35 -10.71
C PRO A 185 -0.34 -29.12 -10.35
N ALA A 186 0.58 -29.21 -9.40
CA ALA A 186 1.51 -28.13 -9.07
C ALA A 186 2.41 -27.74 -10.27
N ARG A 187 2.63 -28.63 -11.24
CA ARG A 187 3.33 -28.29 -12.49
C ARG A 187 2.54 -27.34 -13.39
N LEU A 188 1.22 -27.26 -13.22
CA LEU A 188 0.37 -26.30 -13.93
C LEU A 188 0.38 -24.90 -13.30
N TYR A 189 0.97 -24.73 -12.12
CA TYR A 189 1.02 -23.47 -11.38
C TYR A 189 1.40 -22.25 -12.24
N PRO A 190 2.54 -22.24 -12.98
CA PRO A 190 2.91 -21.07 -13.78
C PRO A 190 1.91 -20.77 -14.90
N TYR A 191 1.31 -21.80 -15.50
CA TYR A 191 0.30 -21.63 -16.56
C TYR A 191 -1.02 -21.09 -16.01
N ALA A 192 -1.45 -21.59 -14.84
CA ALA A 192 -2.63 -21.09 -14.14
C ALA A 192 -2.43 -19.63 -13.70
N LEU A 193 -1.23 -19.28 -13.25
CA LEU A 193 -0.86 -17.91 -12.92
C LEU A 193 -0.95 -17.01 -14.16
N ILE A 194 -0.31 -17.37 -15.29
CA ILE A 194 -0.40 -16.59 -16.53
C ILE A 194 -1.85 -16.44 -17.02
N LEU A 195 -2.64 -17.51 -16.98
CA LEU A 195 -4.06 -17.48 -17.36
C LEU A 195 -4.86 -16.53 -16.45
N SER A 196 -4.65 -16.62 -15.13
CA SER A 196 -5.32 -15.77 -14.16
C SER A 196 -4.99 -14.28 -14.35
N LEU A 197 -3.70 -13.94 -14.55
CA LEU A 197 -3.25 -12.59 -14.85
C LEU A 197 -3.94 -12.06 -16.12
N THR A 198 -4.00 -12.88 -17.17
CA THR A 198 -4.60 -12.51 -18.45
C THR A 198 -6.10 -12.23 -18.31
N VAL A 199 -6.84 -13.12 -17.62
CA VAL A 199 -8.28 -12.97 -17.40
C VAL A 199 -8.60 -11.73 -16.56
N VAL A 200 -7.88 -11.53 -15.45
CA VAL A 200 -8.06 -10.37 -14.56
C VAL A 200 -7.77 -9.07 -15.29
N LEU A 201 -6.71 -9.01 -16.10
CA LEU A 201 -6.34 -7.81 -16.84
C LEU A 201 -7.36 -7.46 -17.93
N ILE A 202 -7.87 -8.44 -18.68
CA ILE A 202 -8.92 -8.22 -19.69
C ILE A 202 -10.19 -7.70 -19.02
N PHE A 203 -10.66 -8.37 -17.96
CA PHE A 203 -11.84 -7.93 -17.21
C PHE A 203 -11.65 -6.55 -16.58
N GLY A 204 -10.48 -6.29 -16.01
CA GLY A 204 -10.12 -5.02 -15.40
C GLY A 204 -10.12 -3.86 -16.39
N ILE A 205 -9.58 -4.05 -17.60
CA ILE A 205 -9.62 -3.02 -18.66
C ILE A 205 -11.06 -2.71 -19.08
N ILE A 206 -11.90 -3.74 -19.25
CA ILE A 206 -13.31 -3.56 -19.61
C ILE A 206 -14.04 -2.79 -18.51
N PHE A 207 -13.86 -3.21 -17.25
CA PHE A 207 -14.43 -2.57 -16.07
C PHE A 207 -14.00 -1.10 -15.96
N ALA A 208 -12.69 -0.83 -15.91
CA ALA A 208 -12.16 0.51 -15.71
C ALA A 208 -12.55 1.47 -16.83
N ARG A 209 -12.62 1.01 -18.08
CA ARG A 209 -13.07 1.83 -19.21
C ARG A 209 -14.54 2.22 -19.07
N ARG A 210 -15.41 1.29 -18.66
CA ARG A 210 -16.85 1.57 -18.48
C ARG A 210 -17.09 2.46 -17.27
N PHE A 211 -16.48 2.12 -16.12
CA PHE A 211 -16.62 2.89 -14.89
C PHE A 211 -16.07 4.31 -15.03
N SER A 212 -14.91 4.49 -15.69
CA SER A 212 -14.36 5.83 -15.95
C SER A 212 -15.30 6.71 -16.77
N ARG A 213 -16.07 6.13 -17.70
CA ARG A 213 -17.07 6.89 -18.47
C ARG A 213 -18.28 7.26 -17.64
N TYR A 214 -18.76 6.34 -16.81
CA TYR A 214 -19.84 6.62 -15.86
C TYR A 214 -19.47 7.75 -14.90
N VAL A 215 -18.30 7.68 -14.26
CA VAL A 215 -17.80 8.76 -13.39
C VAL A 215 -17.67 10.07 -14.16
N ARG A 216 -17.15 10.07 -15.40
CA ARG A 216 -17.10 11.30 -16.20
C ARG A 216 -18.49 11.85 -16.50
N ALA A 217 -19.47 11.00 -16.79
CA ALA A 217 -20.85 11.42 -17.06
C ALA A 217 -21.49 12.09 -15.84
N ILE A 218 -21.40 11.45 -14.67
CA ILE A 218 -21.92 12.00 -13.40
C ILE A 218 -21.34 13.39 -13.10
N PHE A 219 -20.02 13.55 -13.29
CA PHE A 219 -19.33 14.79 -12.93
C PHE A 219 -19.33 15.85 -14.04
N ALA A 220 -19.70 15.52 -15.29
CA ALA A 220 -19.72 16.46 -16.40
C ALA A 220 -20.86 17.47 -16.29
N GLU A 221 -22.02 17.05 -15.81
CA GLU A 221 -23.22 17.89 -15.77
C GLU A 221 -23.20 18.91 -14.62
N GLY A 222 -22.24 18.82 -13.68
CA GLY A 222 -22.20 19.65 -12.47
C GLY A 222 -23.35 19.37 -11.48
N LYS A 223 -24.44 18.77 -11.96
CA LYS A 223 -25.66 18.40 -11.22
C LYS A 223 -25.35 17.58 -9.98
N PHE A 224 -24.45 16.60 -10.07
CA PHE A 224 -24.03 15.81 -8.92
C PHE A 224 -23.58 16.67 -7.73
N ARG A 225 -22.82 17.74 -7.99
CA ARG A 225 -22.30 18.61 -6.93
C ARG A 225 -23.38 19.54 -6.40
N SER A 226 -24.20 20.13 -7.27
CA SER A 226 -25.33 20.95 -6.82
C SER A 226 -26.33 20.13 -6.00
N SER A 227 -26.60 18.87 -6.38
CA SER A 227 -27.46 17.96 -5.62
C SER A 227 -26.89 17.64 -4.24
N LEU A 228 -25.57 17.41 -4.13
CA LEU A 228 -24.91 17.22 -2.84
C LEU A 228 -24.95 18.47 -1.96
N ASP A 229 -24.81 19.65 -2.56
CA ASP A 229 -24.85 20.91 -1.81
C ASP A 229 -26.28 21.21 -1.33
N LEU A 230 -27.32 20.88 -2.12
CA LEU A 230 -28.74 21.00 -1.71
C LEU A 230 -29.10 20.12 -0.50
N MET A 231 -28.59 18.89 -0.44
CA MET A 231 -28.81 18.01 0.74
C MET A 231 -28.18 18.56 2.02
N CYS A 232 -27.17 19.43 1.89
CA CYS A 232 -26.46 19.99 3.03
C CYS A 232 -27.22 21.14 3.70
N ASP A 233 -28.13 21.80 2.97
CA ASP A 233 -28.93 22.93 3.49
C ASP A 233 -30.14 22.45 4.32
N GLU A 234 -30.57 21.20 4.17
CA GLU A 234 -31.71 20.62 4.89
C GLU A 234 -31.34 20.09 6.30
N ASP A 235 -30.08 19.67 6.54
CA ASP A 235 -29.62 19.11 7.82
C ASP A 235 -28.81 20.13 8.65
N LYS A 236 -29.42 20.63 9.73
CA LYS A 236 -28.93 21.71 10.61
C LYS A 236 -27.49 21.55 11.13
N LEU A 237 -26.66 22.55 10.85
CA LEU A 237 -25.73 23.28 11.75
C LEU A 237 -25.01 22.48 12.87
N THR A 238 -24.05 21.64 12.48
CA THR A 238 -22.71 21.63 13.14
C THR A 238 -21.71 22.10 12.09
N PRO A 239 -20.64 22.85 12.42
CA PRO A 239 -19.85 23.54 11.42
C PRO A 239 -19.18 22.50 10.50
N LEU A 240 -19.75 22.30 9.32
CA LEU A 240 -19.31 21.33 8.30
C LEU A 240 -17.80 21.45 8.03
N LYS A 241 -17.28 22.68 8.14
CA LYS A 241 -15.87 23.04 8.03
C LYS A 241 -15.00 22.31 9.07
N THR A 242 -15.49 22.17 10.30
CA THR A 242 -14.77 21.51 11.40
C THR A 242 -14.76 19.99 11.22
N LYS A 243 -15.91 19.38 10.87
CA LYS A 243 -15.97 17.95 10.51
C LYS A 243 -15.07 17.62 9.30
N LEU A 244 -15.03 18.48 8.29
CA LEU A 244 -14.15 18.33 7.12
C LEU A 244 -12.66 18.42 7.51
N LYS A 245 -12.30 19.33 8.42
CA LYS A 245 -10.92 19.46 8.92
C LYS A 245 -10.47 18.21 9.68
N VAL A 246 -11.27 17.71 10.63
CA VAL A 246 -10.96 16.47 11.38
C VAL A 246 -10.80 15.30 10.42
N ARG A 247 -11.68 15.15 9.43
CA ARG A 247 -11.62 14.07 8.43
C ARG A 247 -10.38 14.19 7.55
N ASP A 248 -10.00 15.38 7.13
CA ASP A 248 -8.78 15.62 6.34
C ASP A 248 -7.51 15.33 7.14
N ILE A 249 -7.48 15.69 8.43
CA ILE A 249 -6.40 15.34 9.35
C ILE A 249 -6.32 13.82 9.48
N ARG A 250 -7.40 13.13 9.86
CA ARG A 250 -7.44 11.66 10.00
C ARG A 250 -6.93 10.94 8.77
N PHE A 251 -7.39 11.35 7.58
CA PHE A 251 -6.92 10.78 6.33
C PHE A 251 -5.41 11.00 6.13
N SER A 252 -4.89 12.18 6.45
CA SER A 252 -3.46 12.47 6.35
C SER A 252 -2.65 11.60 7.31
N LEU A 253 -3.15 11.37 8.53
CA LEU A 253 -2.54 10.45 9.50
C LEU A 253 -2.60 9.00 9.00
N THR A 254 -3.72 8.58 8.39
CA THR A 254 -3.84 7.25 7.75
C THR A 254 -2.80 7.06 6.65
N LEU A 255 -2.53 8.08 5.82
CA LEU A 255 -1.49 8.01 4.80
C LEU A 255 -0.08 7.85 5.39
N ILE A 256 0.21 8.50 6.52
CA ILE A 256 1.50 8.36 7.21
C ILE A 256 1.64 6.95 7.81
N ILE A 257 0.57 6.43 8.42
CA ILE A 257 0.50 5.04 8.89
C ILE A 257 0.77 4.08 7.73
N LEU A 258 0.10 4.31 6.60
CA LEU A 258 0.25 3.49 5.40
C LEU A 258 1.66 3.52 4.83
N ALA A 259 2.29 4.69 4.84
CA ALA A 259 3.68 4.85 4.46
C ALA A 259 4.57 3.96 5.35
N ALA A 260 4.36 3.94 6.67
CA ALA A 260 5.17 3.09 7.56
C ALA A 260 5.10 1.60 7.20
N PHE A 261 3.95 1.09 6.76
CA PHE A 261 3.86 -0.31 6.26
C PHE A 261 4.72 -0.55 5.01
N LEU A 262 4.80 0.44 4.11
CA LEU A 262 5.65 0.39 2.91
C LEU A 262 7.13 0.62 3.18
N SER A 263 7.52 0.89 4.44
CA SER A 263 8.94 0.99 4.80
C SER A 263 9.63 -0.37 4.84
N VAL A 264 8.85 -1.45 5.02
CA VAL A 264 9.32 -2.84 5.10
C VAL A 264 9.79 -3.30 3.72
N ASP A 265 11.01 -3.85 3.65
CA ASP A 265 11.48 -4.53 2.45
C ASP A 265 10.90 -5.93 2.37
N ILE A 266 10.29 -6.24 1.22
CA ILE A 266 9.76 -7.56 0.92
C ILE A 266 10.51 -8.06 -0.32
N ARG A 267 11.39 -9.05 -0.13
CA ARG A 267 12.22 -9.66 -1.18
C ARG A 267 11.83 -11.12 -1.34
N PHE A 268 11.76 -11.61 -2.58
CA PHE A 268 11.59 -13.02 -2.88
C PHE A 268 12.96 -13.70 -3.04
N GLU A 269 13.19 -14.78 -2.33
CA GLU A 269 14.46 -15.52 -2.40
C GLU A 269 14.62 -16.26 -3.76
N ASN A 270 13.51 -16.75 -4.33
CA ASN A 270 13.52 -17.58 -5.55
C ASN A 270 13.13 -16.85 -6.85
N LEU A 271 12.55 -15.66 -6.77
CA LEU A 271 12.04 -14.93 -7.95
C LEU A 271 12.69 -13.57 -7.97
N TYR A 272 13.88 -13.48 -8.59
CA TYR A 272 14.70 -12.27 -8.75
C TYR A 272 14.64 -11.41 -7.50
N SER A 273 15.54 -11.64 -6.54
CA SER A 273 15.75 -11.02 -5.23
C SER A 273 15.69 -9.46 -5.16
N VAL A 274 14.72 -8.87 -5.82
CA VAL A 274 14.35 -7.49 -6.06
C VAL A 274 13.26 -7.20 -5.05
N ASN A 275 13.30 -5.98 -4.52
CA ASN A 275 12.31 -5.52 -3.58
C ASN A 275 10.97 -5.28 -4.29
N LEU A 276 9.93 -6.00 -3.90
CA LEU A 276 8.61 -5.93 -4.54
C LEU A 276 7.93 -4.58 -4.30
N LEU A 277 8.16 -3.97 -3.14
CA LEU A 277 7.58 -2.68 -2.77
C LEU A 277 8.64 -1.58 -2.89
N PRO A 278 8.62 -0.76 -3.95
CA PRO A 278 9.61 0.30 -4.12
C PRO A 278 9.49 1.31 -2.98
N ARG A 279 10.63 1.63 -2.34
CA ARG A 279 10.68 2.62 -1.24
C ARG A 279 10.21 4.01 -1.67
N VAL A 280 10.19 4.28 -2.98
CA VAL A 280 9.54 5.44 -3.59
C VAL A 280 8.11 5.60 -3.10
N LEU A 281 7.33 4.50 -2.99
CA LEU A 281 5.94 4.55 -2.54
C LEU A 281 5.83 5.00 -1.09
N PHE A 282 6.74 4.54 -0.20
CA PHE A 282 6.84 5.02 1.18
C PHE A 282 7.06 6.53 1.22
N VAL A 283 8.06 7.03 0.50
CA VAL A 283 8.41 8.45 0.48
C VAL A 283 7.30 9.32 -0.10
N LEU A 284 6.66 8.86 -1.18
CA LEU A 284 5.54 9.56 -1.81
C LEU A 284 4.32 9.64 -0.88
N LEU A 285 3.95 8.54 -0.21
CA LEU A 285 2.81 8.54 0.72
C LEU A 285 3.10 9.36 1.98
N LEU A 286 4.31 9.26 2.53
CA LEU A 286 4.73 10.04 3.69
C LEU A 286 4.72 11.54 3.38
N SER A 287 5.32 11.95 2.27
CA SER A 287 5.35 13.35 1.84
C SER A 287 3.96 13.88 1.48
N TYR A 288 3.13 13.07 0.81
CA TYR A 288 1.74 13.46 0.51
C TYR A 288 0.90 13.63 1.79
N GLY A 289 0.97 12.68 2.72
CA GLY A 289 0.30 12.79 4.02
C GLY A 289 0.76 14.03 4.80
N ALA A 290 2.08 14.27 4.86
CA ALA A 290 2.64 15.43 5.55
C ALA A 290 2.27 16.77 4.89
N THR A 291 2.32 16.88 3.56
CA THR A 291 1.90 18.12 2.87
C THR A 291 0.42 18.45 3.09
N ARG A 292 -0.43 17.44 3.35
CA ARG A 292 -1.84 17.64 3.70
C ARG A 292 -2.00 18.15 5.12
N ILE A 293 -1.22 17.66 6.08
CA ILE A 293 -1.15 18.24 7.44
C ILE A 293 -0.73 19.71 7.38
N CYS A 294 0.19 20.07 6.48
CA CYS A 294 0.62 21.46 6.32
C CYS A 294 -0.51 22.42 5.90
N ALA A 295 -1.64 21.93 5.37
CA ALA A 295 -2.79 22.80 5.09
C ALA A 295 -3.45 23.33 6.38
N HIS A 296 -3.08 22.79 7.53
CA HIS A 296 -3.63 23.10 8.85
C HIS A 296 -2.60 23.76 9.79
N VAL A 297 -1.39 24.07 9.31
CA VAL A 297 -0.29 24.62 10.11
C VAL A 297 0.49 25.63 9.27
N GLU A 298 0.92 26.74 9.88
CA GLU A 298 1.74 27.73 9.18
C GLU A 298 3.20 27.28 9.03
N GLY A 299 3.71 27.34 7.80
CA GLY A 299 5.11 27.02 7.47
C GLY A 299 5.42 25.51 7.36
N GLY A 300 6.66 25.19 6.95
CA GLY A 300 7.15 23.80 6.86
C GLY A 300 6.81 23.05 5.57
N VAL A 301 5.79 23.49 4.80
CA VAL A 301 5.40 22.87 3.51
C VAL A 301 6.59 22.72 2.56
N ARG A 302 7.41 23.78 2.45
CA ARG A 302 8.53 23.84 1.51
C ARG A 302 9.60 22.79 1.86
N ALA A 303 9.91 22.63 3.15
CA ALA A 303 10.88 21.64 3.61
C ALA A 303 10.39 20.22 3.30
N VAL A 304 9.13 19.90 3.60
CA VAL A 304 8.53 18.58 3.30
C VAL A 304 8.49 18.31 1.79
N LYS A 305 8.15 19.30 0.96
CA LYS A 305 8.12 19.13 -0.50
C LYS A 305 9.52 18.91 -1.08
N ILE A 306 10.51 19.71 -0.69
CA ILE A 306 11.88 19.59 -1.21
C ILE A 306 12.49 18.27 -0.77
N SER A 307 12.45 17.96 0.53
CA SER A 307 12.97 16.69 1.05
C SER A 307 12.22 15.48 0.49
N GLY A 308 10.89 15.58 0.34
CA GLY A 308 10.06 14.55 -0.28
C GLY A 308 10.42 14.28 -1.74
N CYS A 309 10.60 15.33 -2.55
CA CYS A 309 11.04 15.19 -3.94
C CYS A 309 12.45 14.59 -4.04
N ALA A 310 13.39 15.09 -3.23
CA ALA A 310 14.76 14.59 -3.22
C ALA A 310 14.83 13.10 -2.84
N ALA A 311 14.14 12.72 -1.76
CA ALA A 311 14.05 11.32 -1.34
C ALA A 311 13.34 10.45 -2.39
N ALA A 312 12.27 10.92 -3.03
CA ALA A 312 11.54 10.14 -4.02
C ALA A 312 12.40 9.87 -5.27
N ILE A 313 13.14 10.87 -5.75
CA ILE A 313 14.07 10.73 -6.88
C ILE A 313 15.18 9.74 -6.51
N LEU A 314 15.81 9.91 -5.35
CA LEU A 314 16.90 9.02 -4.92
C LEU A 314 16.42 7.58 -4.72
N SER A 315 15.27 7.38 -4.08
CA SER A 315 14.65 6.05 -3.95
C SER A 315 14.33 5.43 -5.31
N LEU A 316 13.92 6.23 -6.31
CA LEU A 316 13.58 5.71 -7.63
C LEU A 316 14.84 5.29 -8.38
N VAL A 317 15.86 6.15 -8.39
CA VAL A 317 17.13 5.83 -9.05
C VAL A 317 17.80 4.65 -8.36
N ALA A 318 17.78 4.57 -7.02
CA ALA A 318 18.32 3.45 -6.25
C ALA A 318 17.63 2.14 -6.63
N TRP A 319 16.30 2.14 -6.61
CA TRP A 319 15.51 0.96 -6.95
C TRP A 319 15.72 0.51 -8.40
N VAL A 320 15.73 1.43 -9.37
CA VAL A 320 15.99 1.09 -10.78
C VAL A 320 17.40 0.55 -10.97
N ALA A 321 18.41 1.20 -10.39
CA ALA A 321 19.80 0.77 -10.51
C ALA A 321 20.04 -0.61 -9.90
N ASP A 322 19.51 -0.86 -8.69
CA ASP A 322 19.61 -2.15 -8.01
C ASP A 322 18.85 -3.23 -8.78
N THR A 323 17.65 -2.93 -9.30
CA THR A 323 16.89 -3.88 -10.12
C THR A 323 17.65 -4.27 -11.38
N LEU A 324 18.14 -3.29 -12.15
CA LEU A 324 18.91 -3.56 -13.38
C LEU A 324 20.17 -4.39 -13.06
N PHE A 325 20.89 -4.03 -12.01
CA PHE A 325 22.09 -4.75 -11.58
C PHE A 325 21.77 -6.20 -11.20
N LEU A 326 20.76 -6.41 -10.35
CA LEU A 326 20.39 -7.73 -9.86
C LEU A 326 19.82 -8.63 -10.96
N THR A 327 19.14 -8.05 -11.96
CA THR A 327 18.71 -8.81 -13.14
C THR A 327 19.87 -9.23 -14.05
N ALA A 328 20.96 -8.45 -14.10
CA ALA A 328 22.10 -8.72 -14.96
C ALA A 328 23.12 -9.68 -14.34
N TYR A 329 23.38 -9.55 -13.03
CA TYR A 329 24.48 -10.26 -12.36
C TYR A 329 24.02 -11.25 -11.29
N GLY A 330 22.76 -11.18 -10.84
CA GLY A 330 22.27 -11.95 -9.71
C GLY A 330 22.95 -11.58 -8.38
N TYR A 331 22.44 -12.13 -7.28
CA TYR A 331 23.04 -11.92 -5.95
C TYR A 331 24.36 -12.65 -5.77
N GLU A 332 24.42 -13.87 -6.30
CA GLU A 332 25.61 -14.73 -6.23
C GLU A 332 26.81 -14.07 -6.92
N GLY A 333 26.57 -13.27 -7.96
CA GLY A 333 27.62 -12.54 -8.67
C GLY A 333 28.38 -11.55 -7.78
N ILE A 334 27.72 -10.88 -6.83
CA ILE A 334 28.34 -9.92 -5.89
C ILE A 334 29.31 -10.64 -4.94
N ALA A 335 28.89 -11.83 -4.50
CA ALA A 335 29.65 -12.71 -3.62
C ALA A 335 30.85 -13.34 -4.34
N ALA A 336 30.64 -13.84 -5.55
CA ALA A 336 31.58 -14.67 -6.30
C ALA A 336 32.68 -13.88 -7.04
N SER A 337 32.40 -12.65 -7.52
CA SER A 337 33.33 -11.91 -8.37
C SER A 337 33.66 -10.52 -7.82
N MET A 338 34.96 -10.21 -7.73
CA MET A 338 35.45 -8.88 -7.34
C MET A 338 35.04 -7.80 -8.35
N SER A 339 35.03 -8.13 -9.65
CA SER A 339 34.65 -7.18 -10.71
C SER A 339 33.19 -6.78 -10.61
N VAL A 340 32.30 -7.75 -10.34
CA VAL A 340 30.86 -7.50 -10.14
C VAL A 340 30.62 -6.70 -8.86
N ARG A 341 31.38 -6.99 -7.80
CA ARG A 341 31.33 -6.21 -6.55
C ARG A 341 31.72 -4.75 -6.72
N MET A 342 32.77 -4.46 -7.49
CA MET A 342 33.18 -3.08 -7.78
C MET A 342 32.08 -2.30 -8.51
N LEU A 343 31.30 -2.97 -9.36
CA LEU A 343 30.13 -2.39 -10.02
C LEU A 343 28.94 -2.15 -9.07
N TYR A 344 28.88 -2.83 -7.92
CA TYR A 344 27.84 -2.67 -6.90
C TYR A 344 28.12 -1.51 -5.92
N ILE A 345 29.38 -1.05 -5.79
CA ILE A 345 29.74 0.04 -4.87
C ILE A 345 28.97 1.34 -5.15
N PRO A 346 28.82 1.82 -6.41
CA PRO A 346 28.01 3.00 -6.69
C PRO A 346 26.55 2.88 -6.25
N ILE A 347 25.96 1.68 -6.36
CA ILE A 347 24.59 1.39 -5.92
C ILE A 347 24.50 1.48 -4.39
N THR A 348 25.54 1.01 -3.69
CA THR A 348 25.64 1.16 -2.22
C THR A 348 25.67 2.63 -1.81
N VAL A 349 26.48 3.46 -2.47
CA VAL A 349 26.55 4.91 -2.22
C VAL A 349 25.19 5.59 -2.47
N LEU A 350 24.47 5.14 -3.49
CA LEU A 350 23.13 5.64 -3.81
C LEU A 350 22.13 5.31 -2.71
N TYR A 351 22.17 4.09 -2.14
CA TYR A 351 21.35 3.71 -0.98
C TYR A 351 21.68 4.52 0.29
N PHE A 352 22.94 4.88 0.53
CA PHE A 352 23.29 5.80 1.62
C PHE A 352 22.72 7.20 1.39
N SER A 353 22.81 7.70 0.16
CA SER A 353 22.25 9.00 -0.23
C SER A 353 20.74 9.03 -0.06
N GLU A 354 20.06 7.96 -0.46
CA GLU A 354 18.63 7.75 -0.23
C GLU A 354 18.28 7.73 1.27
N ALA A 355 19.06 7.01 2.10
CA ALA A 355 18.84 6.96 3.54
C ALA A 355 18.95 8.35 4.18
N ILE A 356 19.98 9.13 3.81
CA ILE A 356 20.15 10.51 4.28
C ILE A 356 18.94 11.37 3.88
N ALA A 357 18.53 11.34 2.61
CA ALA A 357 17.38 12.11 2.14
C ALA A 357 16.08 11.71 2.86
N THR A 358 15.90 10.41 3.14
CA THR A 358 14.76 9.88 3.90
C THR A 358 14.77 10.36 5.35
N VAL A 359 15.93 10.39 6.00
CA VAL A 359 16.08 10.93 7.37
C VAL A 359 15.75 12.43 7.40
N VAL A 360 16.20 13.20 6.42
CA VAL A 360 15.86 14.63 6.29
C VAL A 360 14.34 14.83 6.10
N LEU A 361 13.69 13.96 5.32
CA LEU A 361 12.23 13.97 5.20
C LEU A 361 11.55 13.64 6.53
N LEU A 362 11.98 12.59 7.23
CA LEU A 362 11.43 12.20 8.54
C LEU A 362 11.59 13.33 9.57
N LEU A 363 12.74 14.01 9.60
CA LEU A 363 12.95 15.22 10.42
C LEU A 363 11.96 16.34 10.05
N SER A 364 11.77 16.58 8.75
CA SER A 364 10.83 17.59 8.25
C SER A 364 9.39 17.26 8.69
N VAL A 365 8.97 15.99 8.58
CA VAL A 365 7.66 15.53 9.03
C VAL A 365 7.52 15.61 10.55
N ALA A 366 8.52 15.18 11.32
CA ALA A 366 8.53 15.28 12.78
C ALA A 366 8.39 16.74 13.25
N SER A 367 9.12 17.66 12.61
CA SER A 367 9.02 19.10 12.90
C SER A 367 7.64 19.66 12.58
N LEU A 368 7.02 19.19 11.49
CA LEU A 368 5.68 19.57 11.10
C LEU A 368 4.64 19.06 12.08
N VAL A 369 4.72 17.78 12.47
CA VAL A 369 3.79 17.17 13.44
C VAL A 369 3.91 17.86 14.81
N LYS A 370 5.13 18.21 15.24
CA LYS A 370 5.34 19.01 16.46
C LYS A 370 4.63 20.37 16.39
N ARG A 371 4.75 21.08 15.26
CA ARG A 371 4.02 22.35 15.05
C ARG A 371 2.51 22.13 15.00
N PHE A 372 2.06 21.07 14.33
CA PHE A 372 0.65 20.69 14.28
C PHE A 372 0.08 20.51 15.68
N ILE A 373 0.78 19.83 16.58
CA ILE A 373 0.37 19.68 17.98
C ILE A 373 0.27 21.05 18.66
N LEU A 374 1.31 21.89 18.57
CA LEU A 374 1.31 23.22 19.20
C LEU A 374 0.16 24.12 18.72
N THR A 375 -0.19 24.05 17.44
CA THR A 375 -1.31 24.82 16.87
C THR A 375 -2.67 24.19 17.23
N ASN A 376 -2.74 22.86 17.32
CA ASN A 376 -4.01 22.14 17.44
C ASN A 376 -4.36 21.65 18.86
N THR A 377 -3.50 21.74 19.86
CA THR A 377 -3.89 21.53 21.27
C THR A 377 -4.45 22.78 21.94
N GLY A 378 -4.34 23.96 21.30
CA GLY A 378 -5.08 25.17 21.69
C GLY A 378 -4.50 25.99 22.84
N ILE A 379 -3.38 25.57 23.44
CA ILE A 379 -2.70 26.35 24.49
C ILE A 379 -1.28 26.62 24.00
N LEU A 380 -1.06 27.84 23.51
CA LEU A 380 0.26 28.27 23.11
C LEU A 380 1.17 28.29 24.35
N PRO A 381 2.44 27.86 24.24
CA PRO A 381 3.41 27.94 25.35
C PRO A 381 3.60 29.36 25.89
N THR A 382 3.16 30.36 25.15
CA THR A 382 3.23 31.79 25.46
C THR A 382 1.95 32.35 26.09
N SER A 383 0.91 31.53 26.31
CA SER A 383 -0.35 31.99 26.90
C SER A 383 -0.31 31.94 28.43
N ASP A 384 -0.91 32.93 29.10
CA ASP A 384 -1.02 32.97 30.56
C ASP A 384 -1.82 31.80 31.17
N ARG A 385 -2.56 31.06 30.32
CA ARG A 385 -3.31 29.85 30.69
C ARG A 385 -2.50 28.56 30.59
N TYR A 386 -1.22 28.62 30.22
CA TYR A 386 -0.37 27.44 30.06
C TYR A 386 0.03 26.86 31.41
N SER A 387 -0.63 25.75 31.78
CA SER A 387 -0.39 25.09 33.06
C SER A 387 0.81 24.14 33.02
N ILE A 388 1.26 23.68 34.19
CA ILE A 388 2.30 22.63 34.30
C ILE A 388 1.81 21.33 33.64
N ALA A 389 0.52 21.01 33.74
CA ALA A 389 -0.07 19.84 33.12
C ALA A 389 -0.01 19.90 31.59
N ASP A 390 -0.25 21.08 30.99
CA ASP A 390 -0.13 21.28 29.53
C ASP A 390 1.32 21.13 29.07
N ARG A 391 2.27 21.61 29.88
CA ARG A 391 3.70 21.44 29.64
C ARG A 391 4.12 19.98 29.61
N ASP A 392 3.67 19.20 30.58
CA ASP A 392 3.99 17.79 30.65
C ASP A 392 3.31 16.99 29.54
N TYR A 393 2.07 17.34 29.19
CA TYR A 393 1.37 16.77 28.04
C TYR A 393 2.13 17.02 26.73
N HIS A 394 2.52 18.27 26.45
CA HIS A 394 3.32 18.62 25.28
C HIS A 394 4.69 17.92 25.27
N ARG A 395 5.31 17.75 26.43
CA ARG A 395 6.58 17.03 26.59
C ARG A 395 6.42 15.56 26.23
N VAL A 396 5.35 14.89 26.69
CA VAL A 396 5.07 13.48 26.38
C VAL A 396 4.84 13.28 24.89
N LEU A 397 4.01 14.11 24.27
CA LEU A 397 3.76 14.06 22.82
C LEU A 397 5.02 14.33 21.99
N THR A 398 5.81 15.33 22.38
CA THR A 398 7.07 15.65 21.71
C THR A 398 8.06 14.50 21.85
N ARG A 399 8.17 13.88 23.04
CA ARG A 399 8.97 12.67 23.25
C ARG A 399 8.52 11.56 22.31
N ASN A 400 7.21 11.36 22.16
CA ASN A 400 6.69 10.33 21.28
C ASN A 400 7.04 10.60 19.80
N ILE A 401 7.01 11.85 19.33
CA ILE A 401 7.50 12.18 17.99
C ILE A 401 8.99 11.82 17.83
N TYR A 402 9.82 12.09 18.82
CA TYR A 402 11.25 11.75 18.75
C TYR A 402 11.48 10.23 18.75
N ILE A 403 10.69 9.46 19.51
CA ILE A 403 10.74 7.99 19.47
C ILE A 403 10.33 7.48 18.08
N TRP A 404 9.24 8.00 17.52
CA TRP A 404 8.81 7.69 16.16
C TRP A 404 9.89 8.00 15.12
N PHE A 405 10.50 9.18 15.22
CA PHE A 405 11.62 9.60 14.37
C PHE A 405 12.84 8.68 14.53
N GLY A 406 13.16 8.27 15.75
CA GLY A 406 14.25 7.34 16.05
C GLY A 406 14.06 5.99 15.36
N PHE A 407 12.87 5.39 15.49
CA PHE A 407 12.55 4.12 14.80
C PHE A 407 12.54 4.28 13.28
N GLY A 408 11.99 5.38 12.76
CA GLY A 408 12.00 5.66 11.32
C GLY A 408 13.41 5.84 10.76
N THR A 409 14.28 6.53 11.51
CA THR A 409 15.71 6.71 11.16
C THR A 409 16.46 5.39 11.20
N ALA A 410 16.21 4.57 12.24
CA ALA A 410 16.78 3.24 12.33
C ALA A 410 16.40 2.42 11.09
N SER A 411 15.12 2.34 10.73
CA SER A 411 14.65 1.64 9.51
C SER A 411 15.21 2.25 8.21
N ALA A 412 15.40 3.57 8.14
CA ALA A 412 16.02 4.24 6.99
C ALA A 412 17.47 3.79 6.77
N VAL A 413 18.27 3.89 7.83
CA VAL A 413 19.71 3.58 7.86
C VAL A 413 19.97 2.08 7.72
N SER A 414 19.07 1.25 8.25
CA SER A 414 19.27 -0.19 8.30
C SER A 414 19.38 -0.83 6.90
N LYS A 415 18.71 -0.27 5.88
CA LYS A 415 18.87 -0.69 4.47
C LYS A 415 20.19 -0.27 3.85
N ALA A 416 20.65 0.95 4.14
CA ALA A 416 21.97 1.40 3.71
C ALA A 416 23.06 0.50 4.33
N LEU A 417 22.90 0.12 5.59
CA LEU A 417 23.76 -0.87 6.24
C LEU A 417 23.65 -2.25 5.59
N GLU A 418 22.45 -2.73 5.24
CA GLU A 418 22.26 -4.00 4.54
C GLU A 418 22.99 -4.02 3.18
N SER A 419 22.86 -2.95 2.39
CA SER A 419 23.59 -2.80 1.12
C SER A 419 25.10 -2.76 1.32
N LEU A 420 25.58 -2.05 2.36
CA LEU A 420 26.98 -2.03 2.76
C LEU A 420 27.46 -3.44 3.13
N PHE A 421 26.73 -4.14 4.00
CA PHE A 421 27.06 -5.49 4.41
C PHE A 421 27.18 -6.41 3.20
N ARG A 422 26.30 -6.30 2.20
CA ARG A 422 26.40 -7.08 0.96
C ARG A 422 27.63 -6.76 0.13
N ALA A 423 27.96 -5.47 0.01
CA ALA A 423 29.16 -5.05 -0.73
C ALA A 423 30.44 -5.58 -0.09
N PHE A 424 30.46 -5.74 1.25
CA PHE A 424 31.67 -6.11 2.00
C PHE A 424 31.70 -7.56 2.49
N SER A 425 30.56 -8.25 2.57
CA SER A 425 30.49 -9.65 3.02
C SER A 425 31.14 -10.56 1.98
N ARG A 426 32.20 -11.28 2.39
CA ARG A 426 32.68 -12.44 1.64
C ARG A 426 31.89 -13.66 2.14
N THR A 427 31.06 -14.24 1.28
CA THR A 427 30.71 -15.65 1.46
C THR A 427 31.95 -16.45 1.12
N LYS A 428 32.53 -17.13 2.12
CA LYS A 428 33.53 -18.16 1.86
C LYS A 428 32.79 -19.30 1.17
N ILE A 429 33.01 -19.49 -0.13
CA ILE A 429 32.59 -20.70 -0.81
C ILE A 429 33.61 -21.76 -0.38
N SER A 430 33.36 -22.47 0.71
CA SER A 430 34.09 -23.70 1.00
C SER A 430 33.48 -24.79 0.12
N GLY A 431 34.21 -25.19 -0.92
CA GLY A 431 33.92 -26.46 -1.58
C GLY A 431 34.08 -27.58 -0.56
N ILE A 432 33.02 -28.35 -0.33
CA ILE A 432 33.17 -29.67 0.27
C ILE A 432 33.82 -30.51 -0.84
N VAL A 433 35.12 -30.79 -0.70
CA VAL A 433 35.76 -31.85 -1.48
C VAL A 433 35.33 -33.15 -0.82
N ASP A 434 34.34 -33.82 -1.40
CA ASP A 434 34.10 -35.23 -1.08
C ASP A 434 35.20 -36.04 -1.77
N ASP A 435 36.10 -36.61 -0.97
CA ASP A 435 37.21 -37.47 -1.43
C ASP A 435 36.72 -38.86 -1.91
N SER A 436 35.42 -39.04 -2.13
CA SER A 436 34.86 -40.28 -2.69
C SER A 436 34.66 -40.16 -4.20
N SER A 437 35.78 -40.30 -4.93
CA SER A 437 35.78 -40.99 -6.22
C SER A 437 34.92 -42.27 -6.10
N TRP A 438 34.03 -42.58 -7.03
CA TRP A 438 34.33 -43.55 -8.11
C TRP A 438 33.31 -43.52 -9.27
N PHE A 439 32.29 -42.65 -9.24
CA PHE A 439 31.43 -42.41 -10.41
C PHE A 439 31.19 -40.91 -10.56
N GLY A 440 31.60 -40.38 -11.71
CA GLY A 440 31.58 -38.95 -12.00
C GLY A 440 30.17 -38.38 -12.00
N GLU A 441 29.90 -37.52 -11.03
CA GLU A 441 29.09 -36.31 -11.14
C GLU A 441 29.47 -35.43 -9.94
N GLU A 442 30.26 -34.37 -10.17
CA GLU A 442 30.60 -33.38 -9.15
C GLU A 442 29.34 -32.58 -8.78
N VAL A 443 28.59 -33.04 -7.79
CA VAL A 443 27.63 -32.18 -7.08
C VAL A 443 28.43 -31.31 -6.13
N THR A 444 28.84 -30.13 -6.62
CA THR A 444 29.39 -29.06 -5.79
C THR A 444 28.27 -28.48 -4.91
N GLY A 445 28.03 -29.13 -3.77
CA GLY A 445 27.19 -28.57 -2.71
C GLY A 445 27.83 -27.30 -2.17
N MET A 446 27.39 -26.13 -2.65
CA MET A 446 27.80 -24.84 -2.11
C MET A 446 27.13 -24.64 -0.75
N LEU A 447 27.91 -24.77 0.32
CA LEU A 447 27.47 -24.33 1.64
C LEU A 447 27.68 -22.82 1.74
N THR A 448 26.70 -22.06 1.27
CA THR A 448 26.62 -20.62 1.48
C THR A 448 26.33 -20.35 2.96
N VAL A 449 27.38 -20.20 3.78
CA VAL A 449 27.23 -19.58 5.10
C VAL A 449 26.96 -18.11 4.87
N GLY A 450 25.68 -17.78 4.64
CA GLY A 450 25.19 -16.42 4.61
C GLY A 450 25.40 -15.81 5.99
N LEU A 451 26.41 -14.96 6.13
CA LEU A 451 26.33 -13.84 7.07
C LEU A 451 25.10 -13.03 6.61
N VAL A 452 23.92 -12.99 7.23
CA VAL A 452 23.50 -13.33 8.58
C VAL A 452 21.94 -13.32 8.58
N PRO A 453 21.22 -14.44 8.79
CA PRO A 453 19.74 -14.45 8.88
C PRO A 453 19.20 -13.56 10.01
N TRP A 454 19.97 -13.41 11.10
CA TRP A 454 19.61 -12.66 12.30
C TRP A 454 19.62 -11.13 12.08
N PHE A 455 20.38 -10.62 11.12
CA PHE A 455 20.41 -9.18 10.79
C PHE A 455 19.10 -8.83 10.11
N GLY A 456 18.65 -9.63 9.14
CA GLY A 456 17.31 -9.50 8.56
C GLY A 456 16.19 -9.50 9.61
N VAL A 457 16.29 -10.35 10.64
CA VAL A 457 15.35 -10.35 11.77
C VAL A 457 15.38 -9.05 12.57
N VAL A 458 16.57 -8.51 12.86
CA VAL A 458 16.71 -7.21 13.55
C VAL A 458 16.17 -6.05 12.69
N LEU A 459 16.46 -6.05 11.39
CA LEU A 459 15.93 -5.07 10.42
C LEU A 459 14.40 -5.09 10.38
N PHE A 460 13.84 -6.30 10.35
CA PHE A 460 12.40 -6.52 10.38
C PHE A 460 11.79 -6.05 11.70
N ALA A 461 12.39 -6.39 12.84
CA ALA A 461 11.93 -5.97 14.15
C ALA A 461 11.93 -4.43 14.30
N LEU A 462 12.96 -3.74 13.81
CA LEU A 462 13.00 -2.27 13.80
C LEU A 462 11.89 -1.66 12.94
N SER A 463 11.61 -2.25 11.77
CA SER A 463 10.53 -1.80 10.89
C SER A 463 9.14 -2.09 11.50
N ALA A 464 8.99 -3.22 12.18
CA ALA A 464 7.77 -3.57 12.92
C ALA A 464 7.53 -2.63 14.11
N LEU A 465 8.58 -2.28 14.87
CA LEU A 465 8.51 -1.28 15.93
C LEU A 465 8.14 0.10 15.36
N PHE A 466 8.72 0.49 14.22
CA PHE A 466 8.34 1.73 13.53
C PHE A 466 6.85 1.74 13.15
N ILE A 467 6.33 0.64 12.58
CA ILE A 467 4.90 0.52 12.24
C ILE A 467 4.03 0.59 13.50
N GLY A 468 4.32 -0.21 14.51
CA GLY A 468 3.54 -0.26 15.75
C GLY A 468 3.51 1.09 16.45
N TYR A 469 4.65 1.79 16.48
CA TYR A 469 4.74 3.12 17.08
C TYR A 469 4.06 4.19 16.23
N THR A 470 4.13 4.10 14.89
CA THR A 470 3.38 4.96 13.98
C THR A 470 1.87 4.82 14.22
N LEU A 471 1.36 3.59 14.32
CA LEU A 471 -0.04 3.32 14.63
C LEU A 471 -0.46 3.94 15.97
N TYR A 472 0.33 3.73 17.03
CA TYR A 472 0.07 4.30 18.35
C TYR A 472 0.03 5.83 18.32
N LEU A 473 1.09 6.47 17.82
CA LEU A 473 1.23 7.93 17.83
C LEU A 473 0.15 8.62 17.01
N PHE A 474 -0.10 8.13 15.79
CA PHE A 474 -1.03 8.79 14.87
C PHE A 474 -2.50 8.47 15.18
N ARG A 475 -2.79 7.37 15.89
CA ARG A 475 -4.10 7.15 16.50
C ARG A 475 -4.34 8.14 17.64
N LEU A 476 -3.37 8.27 18.56
CA LEU A 476 -3.42 9.25 19.66
C LEU A 476 -3.68 10.68 19.12
N LEU A 477 -2.93 11.10 18.10
CA LEU A 477 -3.13 12.41 17.45
C LEU A 477 -4.49 12.56 16.75
N GLY A 478 -5.04 11.46 16.23
CA GLY A 478 -6.34 11.44 15.57
C GLY A 478 -7.52 11.55 16.55
N ASP A 479 -7.37 11.02 17.76
CA ASP A 479 -8.35 11.10 18.85
C ASP A 479 -8.31 12.51 19.49
N GLU A 480 -7.12 13.06 19.70
CA GLU A 480 -6.92 14.42 20.22
C GLU A 480 -7.44 15.51 19.27
N ALA A 481 -7.26 15.30 17.96
CA ALA A 481 -7.86 16.19 16.97
C ALA A 481 -9.40 16.19 17.05
N GLU A 482 -10.03 15.07 17.41
CA GLU A 482 -11.48 14.99 17.55
C GLU A 482 -11.96 15.74 18.79
N LEU A 483 -11.30 15.56 19.93
CA LEU A 483 -11.63 16.26 21.19
C LEU A 483 -11.58 17.80 21.06
N LYS A 484 -10.72 18.34 20.20
CA LYS A 484 -10.55 19.80 20.02
C LYS A 484 -11.56 20.43 19.04
N TYR A 485 -12.21 19.61 18.23
CA TYR A 485 -13.03 20.04 17.09
C TYR A 485 -14.49 19.55 17.18
N ILE A 486 -14.81 18.72 18.18
CA ILE A 486 -16.16 18.57 18.73
C ILE A 486 -16.43 19.75 19.67
#